data_AF-A0A3B8Q4N2-F1
#
_entry.id   AF-A0A3B8Q4N2-F1
#
_cell.length_a   1.000
_cell.length_b   1.000
_cell.length_c   1.000
_cell.angle_alpha   90.00
_cell.angle_beta   90.00
_cell.angle_gamma   90.00
#
_symmetry.space_group_name_H-M   'P 1'
#
loop_
_entity.id
_entity.type
_entity.pdbx_description
1 polymer ?
#
loop_
_entity_poly.entity_id
_entity_poly.type
_entity_poly.pdbx_seq_one_letter_code
_entity_poly.pdbx_strand_id
1 'polypeptide(L)'
;MQPVTRRRRVLKKLSFSLGALALAASTLLVTGFGQKHYRLGGAWVGGNPTYTWSNLFAPRDQAGRTAAARPILKYFNADFAGLLASFGADSLSDATGEIRMVSPDTGRWTLISYMQITPKHPGELLQVRAIIVSHGTWQFTDNDTAVLNYTLDVHLPTADTDGDGLPEPGAQPILSIPTVDNAKRIPIL
;
A
#
# COMPACT_ATOMS: atom_id res chain seq x y z
N MET A 1 -44.39 62.49 -14.91
CA MET A 1 -43.01 62.25 -14.45
C MET A 1 -43.04 61.15 -13.40
N GLN A 2 -42.66 59.91 -13.76
CA GLN A 2 -42.70 58.73 -12.88
C GLN A 2 -41.30 58.10 -12.73
N PRO A 3 -41.04 57.34 -11.65
CA PRO A 3 -39.71 57.23 -11.03
C PRO A 3 -38.83 56.13 -11.65
N VAL A 4 -37.70 56.52 -12.24
CA VAL A 4 -36.71 55.63 -12.88
C VAL A 4 -35.79 54.92 -11.86
N THR A 5 -35.84 55.29 -10.58
CA THR A 5 -34.87 54.86 -9.56
C THR A 5 -35.08 53.46 -8.97
N ARG A 6 -36.28 52.86 -9.08
CA ARG A 6 -36.58 51.55 -8.45
C ARG A 6 -35.97 50.35 -9.20
N ARG A 7 -35.85 50.42 -10.53
CA ARG A 7 -35.34 49.30 -11.37
C ARG A 7 -33.86 48.98 -11.14
N ARG A 8 -33.01 49.99 -10.89
CA ARG A 8 -31.55 49.79 -10.72
C ARG A 8 -31.18 49.04 -9.42
N ARG A 9 -31.99 49.13 -8.37
CA ARG A 9 -31.72 48.41 -7.10
C ARG A 9 -32.05 46.92 -7.17
N VAL A 10 -33.05 46.53 -7.96
CA VAL A 10 -33.45 45.12 -8.13
C VAL A 10 -32.41 44.36 -8.97
N LEU A 11 -31.90 44.97 -10.04
CA LEU A 11 -30.87 44.36 -10.90
C LEU A 11 -29.57 44.06 -10.13
N LYS A 12 -29.14 44.98 -9.25
CA LYS A 12 -27.93 44.78 -8.42
C LYS A 12 -28.07 43.63 -7.42
N LYS A 13 -29.26 43.40 -6.87
CA LYS A 13 -29.49 42.28 -5.94
C LYS A 13 -29.47 40.92 -6.66
N LEU A 14 -30.00 40.88 -7.89
CA LEU A 14 -29.99 39.67 -8.73
C LEU A 14 -28.57 39.25 -9.17
N SER A 15 -27.71 40.22 -9.51
CA SER A 15 -26.32 39.92 -9.90
C SER A 15 -25.46 39.38 -8.76
N PHE A 16 -25.68 39.87 -7.52
CA PHE A 16 -24.98 39.36 -6.34
C PHE A 16 -25.43 37.94 -5.96
N SER A 17 -26.72 37.62 -6.07
CA SER A 17 -27.22 36.28 -5.78
C SER A 17 -26.75 35.23 -6.79
N LEU A 18 -26.67 35.60 -8.07
CA LEU A 18 -26.13 34.71 -9.13
C LEU A 18 -24.63 34.45 -8.96
N GLY A 19 -23.85 35.46 -8.58
CA GLY A 19 -22.42 35.30 -8.28
C GLY A 19 -22.17 34.37 -7.08
N ALA A 20 -22.95 34.51 -6.01
CA ALA A 20 -22.84 33.63 -4.84
C ALA A 20 -23.23 32.17 -5.14
N LEU A 21 -24.27 31.96 -5.96
CA LEU A 21 -24.68 30.63 -6.43
C LEU A 21 -23.62 29.97 -7.33
N ALA A 22 -23.00 30.73 -8.22
CA ALA A 22 -21.91 30.21 -9.06
C ALA A 22 -20.67 29.82 -8.23
N LEU A 23 -20.34 30.61 -7.21
CA LEU A 23 -19.26 30.27 -6.26
C LEU A 23 -19.58 29.03 -5.42
N ALA A 24 -20.81 28.90 -4.92
CA ALA A 24 -21.23 27.71 -4.19
C ALA A 24 -21.23 26.45 -5.08
N ALA A 25 -21.73 26.56 -6.31
CA ALA A 25 -21.76 25.46 -7.27
C ALA A 25 -20.35 25.02 -7.72
N SER A 26 -19.45 25.97 -7.97
CA SER A 26 -18.05 25.66 -8.31
C SER A 26 -17.29 25.03 -7.12
N THR A 27 -17.55 25.50 -5.89
CA THR A 27 -16.97 24.88 -4.69
C THR A 27 -17.51 23.45 -4.50
N LEU A 28 -18.80 23.20 -4.75
CA LEU A 28 -19.40 21.86 -4.72
C LEU A 28 -18.96 20.97 -5.89
N LEU A 29 -18.59 21.53 -7.04
CA LEU A 29 -18.02 20.76 -8.15
C LEU A 29 -16.57 20.35 -7.86
N VAL A 30 -15.81 21.21 -7.18
CA VAL A 30 -14.42 20.94 -6.79
C VAL A 30 -14.33 20.06 -5.52
N THR A 31 -15.29 20.15 -4.61
CA THR A 31 -15.27 19.40 -3.32
C THR A 31 -16.33 18.30 -3.21
N GLY A 32 -17.41 18.37 -3.98
CA GLY A 32 -18.63 17.55 -3.80
C GLY A 32 -18.80 16.38 -4.78
N PHE A 33 -18.07 16.32 -5.90
CA PHE A 33 -17.91 15.08 -6.66
C PHE A 33 -16.76 14.27 -6.07
N GLY A 34 -16.98 13.89 -4.81
CA GLY A 34 -16.02 13.40 -3.83
C GLY A 34 -14.95 12.49 -4.40
N GLN A 35 -13.70 12.95 -4.32
CA GLN A 35 -12.57 12.02 -4.29
C GLN A 35 -12.86 11.00 -3.20
N LYS A 36 -13.05 9.76 -3.61
CA LYS A 36 -13.27 8.64 -2.71
C LYS A 36 -12.00 8.49 -1.88
N HIS A 37 -12.10 8.77 -0.58
CA HIS A 37 -10.99 8.62 0.33
C HIS A 37 -10.95 7.17 0.80
N TYR A 38 -10.03 6.39 0.25
CA TYR A 38 -9.83 5.03 0.70
C TYR A 38 -9.13 5.00 2.05
N ARG A 39 -9.57 4.07 2.91
CA ARG A 39 -8.96 3.82 4.21
C ARG A 39 -8.23 2.49 4.19
N LEU A 40 -7.01 2.50 4.71
CA LEU A 40 -6.26 1.29 5.01
C LEU A 40 -6.94 0.56 6.17
N GLY A 41 -6.89 -0.76 6.14
CA GLY A 41 -7.50 -1.61 7.15
C GLY A 41 -8.06 -2.90 6.56
N GLY A 42 -8.46 -3.82 7.43
CA GLY A 42 -9.14 -5.07 7.09
C GLY A 42 -8.24 -6.15 6.52
N ALA A 43 -8.85 -7.31 6.25
CA ALA A 43 -8.18 -8.45 5.64
C ALA A 43 -8.24 -8.38 4.12
N TRP A 44 -7.17 -8.84 3.49
CA TRP A 44 -6.98 -8.89 2.05
C TRP A 44 -6.41 -10.23 1.63
N VAL A 45 -6.76 -10.67 0.43
CA VAL A 45 -6.03 -11.70 -0.30
C VAL A 45 -5.54 -11.13 -1.61
N GLY A 46 -4.42 -11.63 -2.10
CA GLY A 46 -3.89 -11.22 -3.39
C GLY A 46 -2.79 -12.13 -3.87
N GLY A 47 -2.17 -11.69 -4.96
CA GLY A 47 -1.04 -12.38 -5.58
C GLY A 47 -1.10 -12.27 -7.09
N ASN A 48 -0.42 -13.21 -7.72
CA ASN A 48 -0.29 -13.34 -9.16
C ASN A 48 -0.21 -14.84 -9.51
N PRO A 49 -0.01 -15.25 -10.78
CA PRO A 49 0.04 -16.67 -11.13
C PRO A 49 1.12 -17.50 -10.41
N THR A 50 2.15 -16.87 -9.84
CA THR A 50 3.27 -17.56 -9.17
C THR A 50 3.04 -17.79 -7.67
N TYR A 51 2.21 -16.99 -7.01
CA TYR A 51 1.91 -17.15 -5.58
C TYR A 51 0.61 -16.46 -5.15
N THR A 52 0.14 -16.84 -3.96
CA THR A 52 -0.96 -16.14 -3.28
C THR A 52 -0.56 -15.80 -1.85
N TRP A 53 -1.09 -14.70 -1.33
CA TRP A 53 -0.88 -14.23 0.03
C TRP A 53 -2.19 -13.78 0.66
N SER A 54 -2.20 -13.75 1.99
CA SER A 54 -3.22 -13.07 2.79
C SER A 54 -2.56 -11.98 3.61
N ASN A 55 -3.20 -10.83 3.77
CA ASN A 55 -2.67 -9.72 4.55
C ASN A 55 -3.73 -9.17 5.50
N LEU A 56 -3.29 -8.70 6.67
CA LEU A 56 -4.10 -7.91 7.58
C LEU A 56 -3.47 -6.52 7.70
N PHE A 57 -4.24 -5.48 7.33
CA PHE A 57 -3.87 -4.12 7.65
C PHE A 57 -4.47 -3.71 8.99
N ALA A 58 -3.60 -3.34 9.94
CA ALA A 58 -3.97 -2.76 11.22
C ALA A 58 -3.76 -1.24 11.17
N PRO A 59 -4.82 -0.42 11.11
CA PRO A 59 -4.68 1.04 11.04
C PRO A 59 -3.92 1.59 12.24
N ARG A 60 -2.99 2.52 11.99
CA ARG A 60 -2.16 3.17 13.02
C ARG A 60 -2.61 4.60 13.34
N ASP A 61 -3.48 5.17 12.52
CA ASP A 61 -4.09 6.48 12.75
C ASP A 61 -5.62 6.43 12.58
N GLN A 62 -6.30 7.39 13.21
CA GLN A 62 -7.77 7.49 13.16
C GLN A 62 -8.31 7.78 11.75
N ALA A 63 -7.50 8.35 10.88
CA ALA A 63 -7.89 8.67 9.51
C ALA A 63 -7.78 7.45 8.58
N GLY A 64 -7.18 6.33 9.03
CA GLY A 64 -6.89 5.17 8.21
C GLY A 64 -5.86 5.44 7.11
N ARG A 65 -4.96 6.42 7.30
CA ARG A 65 -3.94 6.81 6.31
C ARG A 65 -2.63 6.06 6.45
N THR A 66 -2.39 5.43 7.59
CA THR A 66 -1.25 4.55 7.85
C THR A 66 -1.73 3.25 8.45
N ALA A 67 -1.08 2.14 8.09
CA ALA A 67 -1.36 0.84 8.69
C ALA A 67 -0.07 0.02 8.80
N ALA A 68 0.02 -0.77 9.86
CA ALA A 68 0.95 -1.90 9.91
C ALA A 68 0.39 -3.02 9.01
N ALA A 69 1.29 -3.74 8.35
CA ALA A 69 0.97 -4.79 7.40
C ALA A 69 1.73 -6.07 7.77
N ARG A 70 1.06 -7.21 7.63
CA ARG A 70 1.66 -8.54 7.82
C ARG A 70 1.10 -9.51 6.78
N PRO A 71 1.61 -9.48 5.53
CA PRO A 71 1.25 -10.49 4.57
C PRO A 71 1.92 -11.82 4.89
N ILE A 72 1.17 -12.88 4.66
CA ILE A 72 1.57 -14.27 4.84
C ILE A 72 1.38 -14.95 3.49
N LEU A 73 2.48 -15.45 2.92
CA LEU A 73 2.44 -16.24 1.69
C LEU A 73 1.74 -17.58 1.99
N LYS A 74 0.79 -17.98 1.14
CA LYS A 74 -0.04 -19.18 1.33
C LYS A 74 0.29 -20.29 0.35
N TYR A 75 0.59 -19.92 -0.89
CA TYR A 75 0.98 -20.84 -1.94
C TYR A 75 2.02 -20.13 -2.79
N PHE A 76 3.01 -20.89 -3.26
CA PHE A 76 3.97 -20.43 -4.25
C PHE A 76 4.38 -21.58 -5.16
N ASN A 77 4.73 -21.25 -6.40
CA ASN A 77 5.06 -22.21 -7.43
C ASN A 77 6.53 -22.68 -7.36
N ALA A 78 6.93 -23.51 -8.32
CA ALA A 78 8.29 -24.03 -8.41
C ALA A 78 9.36 -22.95 -8.63
N ASP A 79 9.02 -21.82 -9.28
CA ASP A 79 9.97 -20.73 -9.51
C ASP A 79 10.36 -20.06 -8.19
N PHE A 80 9.38 -19.80 -7.33
CA PHE A 80 9.64 -19.25 -6.00
C PHE A 80 10.42 -20.23 -5.11
N ALA A 81 10.12 -21.53 -5.20
CA ALA A 81 10.90 -22.56 -4.52
C ALA A 81 12.36 -22.61 -5.02
N GLY A 82 12.55 -22.46 -6.33
CA GLY A 82 13.87 -22.35 -6.96
C GLY A 82 14.64 -21.12 -6.49
N LEU A 83 13.95 -19.98 -6.32
CA LEU A 83 14.53 -18.76 -5.77
C LEU A 83 15.05 -19.00 -4.33
N LEU A 84 14.24 -19.56 -3.44
CA LEU A 84 14.68 -19.91 -2.07
C LEU A 84 15.91 -20.83 -2.09
N ALA A 85 15.85 -21.88 -2.91
CA ALA A 85 16.94 -22.85 -3.05
C ALA A 85 18.24 -22.20 -3.57
N SER A 86 18.16 -21.20 -4.46
CA SER A 86 19.33 -20.48 -4.98
C SER A 86 20.09 -19.70 -3.90
N PHE A 87 19.40 -19.35 -2.81
CA PHE A 87 19.99 -18.72 -1.61
C PHE A 87 20.34 -19.73 -0.51
N GLY A 88 20.13 -21.03 -0.75
CA GLY A 88 20.29 -22.06 0.27
C GLY A 88 19.29 -21.93 1.41
N ALA A 89 18.12 -21.35 1.15
CA ALA A 89 17.00 -21.27 2.08
C ALA A 89 15.98 -22.39 1.81
N ASP A 90 15.25 -22.80 2.84
CA ASP A 90 14.16 -23.78 2.77
C ASP A 90 12.81 -23.20 3.18
N SER A 91 12.79 -21.96 3.66
CA SER A 91 11.61 -21.29 4.18
C SER A 91 11.70 -19.78 3.95
N LEU A 92 10.55 -19.12 4.04
CA LEU A 92 10.41 -17.67 4.04
C LEU A 92 9.65 -17.27 5.31
N SER A 93 10.12 -16.25 6.00
CA SER A 93 9.36 -15.66 7.10
C SER A 93 8.07 -15.01 6.59
N ASP A 94 7.12 -14.77 7.50
CA ASP A 94 6.08 -13.76 7.24
C ASP A 94 6.75 -12.42 6.89
N ALA A 95 6.11 -11.65 6.01
CA ALA A 95 6.53 -10.28 5.77
C ALA A 95 5.89 -9.34 6.79
N THR A 96 6.61 -8.29 7.17
CA THR A 96 6.12 -7.24 8.08
C THR A 96 6.52 -5.86 7.57
N GLY A 97 5.72 -4.85 7.85
CA GLY A 97 6.08 -3.48 7.53
C GLY A 97 4.91 -2.53 7.60
N GLU A 98 4.92 -1.51 6.76
CA GLU A 98 3.92 -0.46 6.80
C GLU A 98 3.50 0.02 5.41
N ILE A 99 2.30 0.60 5.38
CA ILE A 99 1.72 1.27 4.23
C ILE A 99 1.21 2.64 4.66
N ARG A 100 1.39 3.64 3.80
CA ARG A 100 0.94 5.01 3.99
C ARG A 100 0.27 5.56 2.73
N MET A 101 -0.94 6.09 2.87
CA MET A 101 -1.65 6.81 1.81
C MET A 101 -0.88 8.07 1.39
N VAL A 102 -0.45 8.13 0.13
CA VAL A 102 0.23 9.28 -0.49
C VAL A 102 -0.70 10.10 -1.39
N SER A 103 -1.81 9.50 -1.83
CA SER A 103 -2.94 10.16 -2.52
C SER A 103 -4.26 9.61 -1.96
N PRO A 104 -5.44 10.07 -2.43
CA PRO A 104 -6.73 9.50 -2.00
C PRO A 104 -6.91 8.01 -2.29
N ASP A 105 -6.24 7.49 -3.32
CA ASP A 105 -6.40 6.14 -3.87
C ASP A 105 -5.11 5.32 -3.93
N THR A 106 -3.97 5.89 -3.52
CA THR A 106 -2.67 5.22 -3.61
C THR A 106 -1.95 5.27 -2.27
N GLY A 107 -1.56 4.09 -1.77
CA GLY A 107 -0.63 3.92 -0.66
C GLY A 107 0.77 3.57 -1.17
N ARG A 108 1.80 4.10 -0.52
CA ARG A 108 3.18 3.62 -0.66
C ARG A 108 3.49 2.70 0.51
N TRP A 109 4.15 1.59 0.26
CA TRP A 109 4.40 0.57 1.26
C TRP A 109 5.81 0.00 1.16
N THR A 110 6.29 -0.48 2.30
CA THR A 110 7.54 -1.22 2.43
C THR A 110 7.31 -2.37 3.39
N LEU A 111 7.77 -3.56 3.01
CA LEU A 111 7.74 -4.78 3.80
C LEU A 111 9.12 -5.42 3.81
N ILE A 112 9.41 -6.14 4.88
CA ILE A 112 10.59 -6.98 5.00
C ILE A 112 10.18 -8.42 5.28
N SER A 113 10.89 -9.36 4.67
CA SER A 113 10.83 -10.79 4.99
C SER A 113 12.22 -11.41 4.86
N TYR A 114 12.38 -12.63 5.33
CA TYR A 114 13.68 -13.29 5.40
C TYR A 114 13.59 -14.66 4.74
N MET A 115 14.52 -14.95 3.83
CA MET A 115 14.77 -16.32 3.40
C MET A 115 15.59 -17.04 4.47
N GLN A 116 15.11 -18.18 4.95
CA GLN A 116 15.62 -18.82 6.16
C GLN A 116 15.93 -20.31 5.94
N ILE A 117 16.82 -20.85 6.77
CA ILE A 117 16.93 -22.29 7.00
C ILE A 117 16.21 -22.63 8.29
N THR A 118 15.28 -23.58 8.19
CA THR A 118 14.52 -24.12 9.31
C THR A 118 15.43 -24.97 10.20
N PRO A 119 15.51 -24.68 11.51
CA PRO A 119 16.22 -25.54 12.46
C PRO A 119 15.68 -26.97 12.44
N LYS A 120 16.56 -27.97 12.34
CA LYS A 120 16.21 -29.40 12.29
C LYS A 120 16.44 -30.11 13.61
N HIS A 121 17.29 -29.54 14.46
CA HIS A 121 17.63 -30.12 15.77
C HIS A 121 17.43 -29.09 16.90
N PRO A 122 17.04 -29.55 18.11
CA PRO A 122 16.99 -28.69 19.28
C PRO A 122 18.34 -27.99 19.53
N GLY A 123 18.31 -26.68 19.72
CA GLY A 123 19.51 -25.85 19.93
C GLY A 123 20.11 -25.25 18.66
N GLU A 124 19.67 -25.66 17.47
CA GLU A 124 20.01 -24.96 16.23
C GLU A 124 19.28 -23.61 16.16
N LEU A 125 20.00 -22.58 15.71
CA LEU A 125 19.45 -21.24 15.50
C LEU A 125 18.89 -21.12 14.09
N LEU A 126 17.83 -20.32 13.95
CA LEU A 126 17.31 -19.87 12.66
C LEU A 126 18.42 -19.12 11.91
N GLN A 127 18.72 -19.50 10.68
CA GLN A 127 19.74 -18.84 9.86
C GLN A 127 19.07 -18.03 8.76
N VAL A 128 19.33 -16.72 8.74
CA VAL A 128 18.92 -15.86 7.63
C VAL A 128 19.91 -16.03 6.48
N ARG A 129 19.40 -16.34 5.29
CA ARG A 129 20.17 -16.53 4.06
C ARG A 129 20.08 -15.34 3.12
N ALA A 130 18.96 -14.63 3.15
CA ALA A 130 18.77 -13.39 2.44
C ALA A 130 17.70 -12.55 3.14
N ILE A 131 17.82 -11.24 2.97
CA ILE A 131 16.83 -10.26 3.43
C ILE A 131 16.06 -9.79 2.19
N ILE A 132 14.74 -9.88 2.21
CA ILE A 132 13.90 -9.41 1.12
C ILE A 132 13.20 -8.13 1.55
N VAL A 133 13.49 -7.03 0.85
CA VAL A 133 12.78 -5.76 0.99
C VAL A 133 11.82 -5.63 -0.19
N SER A 134 10.53 -5.71 0.11
CA SER A 134 9.47 -5.49 -0.87
C SER A 134 8.98 -4.06 -0.73
N HIS A 135 8.98 -3.28 -1.80
CA HIS A 135 8.50 -1.89 -1.74
C HIS A 135 7.80 -1.47 -3.01
N GLY A 136 6.77 -0.63 -2.87
CA GLY A 136 6.02 -0.18 -4.03
C GLY A 136 4.77 0.61 -3.68
N THR A 137 3.79 0.49 -4.57
CA THR A 137 2.51 1.18 -4.49
C THR A 137 1.36 0.19 -4.37
N TRP A 138 0.31 0.63 -3.70
CA TRP A 138 -0.97 -0.05 -3.55
C TRP A 138 -2.04 0.91 -4.07
N GLN A 139 -2.58 0.63 -5.25
CA GLN A 139 -3.56 1.48 -5.90
C GLN A 139 -4.94 0.86 -5.78
N PHE A 140 -5.84 1.53 -5.07
CA PHE A 140 -7.24 1.13 -4.97
C PHE A 140 -7.93 1.32 -6.32
N THR A 141 -8.52 0.26 -6.85
CA THR A 141 -9.34 0.30 -8.07
C THR A 141 -10.83 0.33 -7.74
N ASP A 142 -11.21 -0.16 -6.55
CA ASP A 142 -12.53 0.00 -5.93
C ASP A 142 -12.41 -0.12 -4.39
N ASN A 143 -13.54 -0.15 -3.66
CA ASN A 143 -13.61 -0.34 -2.20
C ASN A 143 -12.88 -1.60 -1.73
N ASP A 144 -12.96 -2.64 -2.56
CA ASP A 144 -12.58 -4.00 -2.22
C ASP A 144 -11.54 -4.57 -3.18
N THR A 145 -10.98 -3.77 -4.09
CA THR A 145 -9.96 -4.23 -5.04
C THR A 145 -8.81 -3.24 -5.13
N ALA A 146 -7.62 -3.78 -5.34
CA ALA A 146 -6.41 -2.98 -5.55
C ALA A 146 -5.44 -3.68 -6.50
N VAL A 147 -4.57 -2.89 -7.11
CA VAL A 147 -3.41 -3.34 -7.88
C VAL A 147 -2.15 -2.88 -7.16
N LEU A 148 -1.18 -3.78 -7.04
CA LEU A 148 0.10 -3.48 -6.44
C LEU A 148 1.15 -3.46 -7.55
N ASN A 149 1.96 -2.41 -7.60
CA ASN A 149 3.14 -2.33 -8.46
C ASN A 149 4.35 -2.14 -7.56
N TYR A 150 5.28 -3.09 -7.57
CA TYR A 150 6.36 -3.13 -6.59
C TYR A 150 7.60 -3.88 -7.06
N THR A 151 8.68 -3.74 -6.31
CA THR A 151 9.94 -4.44 -6.52
C THR A 151 10.23 -5.30 -5.30
N LEU A 152 10.70 -6.52 -5.53
CA LEU A 152 11.33 -7.37 -4.54
C LEU A 152 12.85 -7.20 -4.65
N ASP A 153 13.45 -6.57 -3.66
CA ASP A 153 14.89 -6.45 -3.55
C ASP A 153 15.43 -7.50 -2.59
N VAL A 154 16.38 -8.31 -3.07
CA VAL A 154 17.04 -9.34 -2.28
C VAL A 154 18.43 -8.85 -1.91
N HIS A 155 18.73 -8.85 -0.61
CA HIS A 155 20.01 -8.47 -0.04
C HIS A 155 20.66 -9.68 0.64
N LEU A 156 21.99 -9.72 0.60
CA LEU A 156 22.75 -10.67 1.42
C LEU A 156 22.65 -10.30 2.90
N PRO A 157 22.80 -11.26 3.84
CA PRO A 157 22.81 -10.97 5.27
C PRO A 157 23.89 -9.95 5.69
N THR A 158 24.99 -9.86 4.93
CA THR A 158 26.05 -8.86 5.16
C THR A 158 25.60 -7.42 4.91
N ALA A 159 24.41 -7.21 4.35
CA ALA A 159 23.81 -5.90 4.22
C ALA A 159 23.26 -5.38 5.56
N ASP A 160 23.05 -6.23 6.56
CA ASP A 160 22.66 -5.87 7.93
C ASP A 160 23.91 -5.92 8.81
N THR A 161 24.55 -4.76 9.03
CA THR A 161 25.86 -4.72 9.71
C THR A 161 25.75 -4.57 11.21
N ASP A 162 24.65 -3.98 11.70
CA ASP A 162 24.40 -3.79 13.12
C ASP A 162 23.54 -4.91 13.76
N GLY A 163 22.96 -5.78 12.93
CA GLY A 163 22.18 -6.95 13.35
C GLY A 163 20.73 -6.63 13.70
N ASP A 164 20.19 -5.49 13.26
CA ASP A 164 18.80 -5.10 13.50
C ASP A 164 17.78 -5.79 12.57
N GLY A 165 18.28 -6.55 11.60
CA GLY A 165 17.50 -7.28 10.59
C GLY A 165 17.23 -6.47 9.32
N LEU A 166 17.72 -5.24 9.20
CA LEU A 166 17.48 -4.36 8.05
C LEU A 166 18.76 -4.19 7.21
N PRO A 167 18.65 -4.04 5.88
CA PRO A 167 19.79 -3.61 5.09
C PRO A 167 20.19 -2.17 5.45
N GLU A 168 21.49 -1.92 5.56
CA GLU A 168 22.06 -0.60 5.79
C GLU A 168 21.64 0.41 4.71
N PRO A 169 21.50 1.71 5.05
CA PRO A 169 21.27 2.76 4.06
C PRO A 169 22.31 2.73 2.93
N GLY A 170 21.84 2.53 1.70
CA GLY A 170 22.68 2.49 0.50
C GLY A 170 23.19 1.10 0.12
N ALA A 171 22.92 0.06 0.91
CA ALA A 171 23.17 -1.31 0.54
C ALA A 171 22.46 -1.64 -0.78
N GLN A 172 23.20 -2.18 -1.74
CA GLN A 172 22.64 -2.54 -3.05
C GLN A 172 22.03 -3.95 -2.99
N PRO A 173 20.85 -4.16 -3.58
CA PRO A 173 20.32 -5.51 -3.74
C PRO A 173 21.19 -6.29 -4.72
N ILE A 174 21.33 -7.60 -4.48
CA ILE A 174 21.98 -8.53 -5.40
C ILE A 174 21.01 -9.01 -6.50
N LEU A 175 19.71 -8.86 -6.28
CA LEU A 175 18.65 -9.19 -7.22
C LEU A 175 17.45 -8.27 -6.96
N SER A 176 16.89 -7.72 -8.03
CA SER A 176 15.67 -6.91 -7.99
C SER A 176 14.65 -7.47 -8.98
N ILE A 177 13.45 -7.81 -8.50
CA ILE A 177 12.39 -8.42 -9.31
C ILE A 177 11.17 -7.49 -9.35
N PRO A 178 10.86 -6.86 -10.50
CA PRO A 178 9.64 -6.09 -10.64
C PRO A 178 8.44 -7.04 -10.69
N THR A 179 7.38 -6.70 -9.94
CA THR A 179 6.19 -7.54 -9.79
C THR A 179 4.91 -6.71 -9.81
N VAL A 180 3.83 -7.34 -10.27
CA VAL A 180 2.48 -6.78 -10.21
C VAL A 180 1.54 -7.82 -9.61
N ASP A 181 0.81 -7.42 -8.57
CA ASP A 181 -0.21 -8.25 -7.94
C ASP A 181 -1.58 -7.61 -8.04
N ASN A 182 -2.62 -8.45 -7.98
CA ASN A 182 -3.97 -8.01 -7.74
C ASN A 182 -4.38 -8.42 -6.33
N ALA A 183 -5.16 -7.57 -5.66
CA ALA A 183 -5.65 -7.81 -4.32
C ALA A 183 -7.15 -7.56 -4.22
N LYS A 184 -7.81 -8.35 -3.37
CA LYS A 184 -9.22 -8.23 -3.04
C LYS A 184 -9.41 -8.24 -1.52
N ARG A 185 -10.26 -7.35 -1.03
CA ARG A 185 -10.65 -7.29 0.39
C ARG A 185 -11.54 -8.48 0.72
N ILE A 186 -11.29 -9.09 1.87
CA ILE A 186 -12.16 -10.13 2.42
C ILE A 186 -13.16 -9.46 3.35
N PRO A 187 -14.48 -9.60 3.12
CA PRO A 187 -15.47 -9.22 4.12
C PRO A 187 -15.34 -10.16 5.33
N ILE A 188 -14.96 -9.62 6.48
CA ILE A 188 -14.97 -10.36 7.74
C ILE A 188 -16.38 -10.17 8.32
N LEU A 189 -17.11 -11.27 8.49
CA LEU A 189 -18.45 -11.32 9.08
C LEU A 189 -18.37 -11.33 10.62
#